data_AF-A0A4U2CQA4-F1
#
_entry.id   AF-A0A4U2CQA4-F1
#
_cell.length_a   1.000
_cell.length_b   1.000
_cell.length_c   1.000
_cell.angle_alpha   90.00
_cell.angle_beta   90.00
_cell.angle_gamma   90.00
#
_symmetry.space_group_name_H-M   'P 1'
#
loop_
_entity.id
_entity.type
_entity.pdbx_description
1 polymer ?
#
loop_
_entity_poly.entity_id
_entity_poly.type
_entity_poly.pdbx_seq_one_letter_code
_entity_poly.pdbx_strand_id
1 'polypeptide(L)'
;MILKSLSDNSGELNTDSDDFYPPASTLKLVTALAAKLELGDNFHYITSIVRSGNDSIISFSGDPTLQREQLKSLLAQYAKSQSRTIKGNLYLDNTAYT
;
A
#
# COMPACT_ATOMS: atom_id res chain seq x y z
N MET A 1 -19.11 -11.21 23.58
CA MET A 1 -17.66 -11.47 23.63
C MET A 1 -17.42 -12.95 23.38
N ILE A 2 -16.45 -13.30 22.53
CA ILE A 2 -16.01 -14.69 22.34
C ILE A 2 -14.56 -14.83 22.84
N LEU A 3 -14.29 -15.81 23.68
CA LEU A 3 -12.96 -16.21 24.10
C LEU A 3 -12.76 -17.69 23.82
N LYS A 4 -11.65 -18.04 23.18
CA LYS A 4 -11.30 -19.42 22.84
C LYS A 4 -9.81 -19.66 23.01
N SER A 5 -9.45 -20.79 23.62
CA SER A 5 -8.06 -21.25 23.71
C SER A 5 -7.51 -21.64 22.33
N LEU A 6 -6.24 -21.30 22.04
CA LEU A 6 -5.57 -21.65 20.79
C LEU A 6 -4.89 -23.02 20.83
N SER A 7 -4.56 -23.53 22.02
CA SER A 7 -3.76 -24.74 22.23
C SER A 7 -4.59 -25.98 22.50
N ASP A 8 -5.81 -25.82 23.01
CA ASP A 8 -6.73 -26.90 23.30
C ASP A 8 -8.16 -26.44 22.99
N ASN A 9 -9.04 -27.35 22.61
CA ASN A 9 -10.44 -27.04 22.32
C ASN A 9 -11.28 -26.98 23.61
N SER A 10 -10.64 -26.95 24.78
CA SER A 10 -11.27 -26.84 26.09
C SER A 10 -11.30 -25.38 26.55
N GLY A 11 -12.50 -24.83 26.68
CA GLY A 11 -12.73 -23.46 27.13
C GLY A 11 -13.20 -22.54 26.02
N GLU A 12 -14.52 -22.37 25.94
CA GLU A 12 -15.18 -21.34 25.13
C GLU A 12 -16.09 -20.54 26.07
N LEU A 13 -15.91 -19.22 26.10
CA LEU A 13 -16.85 -18.30 26.72
C LEU A 13 -17.49 -17.46 25.62
N ASN A 14 -18.80 -17.54 25.52
CA ASN A 14 -19.58 -16.75 24.57
C ASN A 14 -20.68 -15.96 25.31
N THR A 15 -20.66 -14.64 25.14
CA THR A 15 -21.71 -13.72 25.61
C THR A 15 -22.25 -12.93 24.43
N ASP A 16 -23.47 -13.21 23.98
CA ASP A 16 -24.23 -12.47 22.96
C ASP A 16 -23.37 -12.01 21.75
N SER A 17 -22.74 -12.97 21.08
CA SER A 17 -21.80 -12.72 19.97
C SER A 17 -22.44 -12.57 18.59
N ASP A 18 -23.73 -12.86 18.45
CA ASP A 18 -24.36 -13.06 17.14
C ASP A 18 -24.95 -11.76 16.55
N ASP A 19 -24.87 -10.66 17.29
CA ASP A 19 -25.26 -9.33 16.83
C ASP A 19 -24.17 -8.66 15.99
N PHE A 20 -24.59 -7.76 15.10
CA PHE A 20 -23.68 -6.93 14.33
C PHE A 20 -23.17 -5.74 15.14
N TYR A 21 -21.85 -5.71 15.36
CA TYR A 21 -21.18 -4.59 16.01
C TYR A 21 -20.20 -3.92 15.04
N PRO A 22 -20.04 -2.58 15.12
CA PRO A 22 -19.00 -1.89 14.36
C PRO A 22 -17.62 -2.39 14.81
N PRO A 23 -16.78 -2.94 13.91
CA PRO A 23 -15.51 -3.56 14.31
C PRO A 23 -14.44 -2.54 14.71
N ALA A 24 -14.62 -1.26 14.35
CA ALA A 24 -13.58 -0.23 14.49
C ALA A 24 -12.23 -0.74 13.91
N SER A 25 -11.14 -0.64 14.68
CA SER A 25 -9.83 -1.08 14.21
C SER A 25 -9.65 -2.61 14.12
N THR A 26 -10.55 -3.44 14.64
CA THR A 26 -10.43 -4.91 14.48
C THR A 26 -10.65 -5.35 13.03
N LEU A 27 -11.28 -4.52 12.20
CA LEU A 27 -11.39 -4.73 10.75
C LEU A 27 -10.01 -4.91 10.08
N LYS A 28 -8.96 -4.29 10.65
CA LYS A 28 -7.58 -4.43 10.16
C LYS A 28 -7.09 -5.88 10.16
N LEU A 29 -7.63 -6.76 11.03
CA LEU A 29 -7.29 -8.18 11.02
C LEU A 29 -7.74 -8.86 9.72
N VAL A 30 -8.96 -8.57 9.27
CA VAL A 30 -9.49 -9.10 8.00
C VAL A 30 -8.72 -8.50 6.83
N THR A 31 -8.44 -7.19 6.86
CA THR A 31 -7.63 -6.52 5.82
C THR A 31 -6.23 -7.12 5.73
N ALA A 32 -5.56 -7.37 6.86
CA ALA A 32 -4.21 -7.94 6.89
C ALA A 32 -4.21 -9.39 6.37
N LEU A 33 -5.22 -10.19 6.73
CA LEU A 33 -5.37 -11.55 6.21
C LEU A 33 -5.59 -11.55 4.69
N ALA A 34 -6.53 -10.73 4.20
CA ALA A 34 -6.79 -10.59 2.76
C ALA A 34 -5.54 -10.11 2.01
N ALA A 35 -4.85 -9.08 2.51
CA ALA A 35 -3.62 -8.60 1.90
C ALA A 35 -2.55 -9.69 1.82
N LYS A 36 -2.40 -10.51 2.87
CA LYS A 36 -1.44 -11.62 2.87
C LYS A 36 -1.79 -12.70 1.84
N LEU A 37 -3.07 -13.05 1.69
CA LEU A 37 -3.52 -14.06 0.74
C LEU A 37 -3.44 -13.57 -0.71
N GLU A 38 -3.80 -12.31 -0.96
CA GLU A 38 -3.85 -11.75 -2.32
C GLU A 38 -2.50 -11.26 -2.83
N LEU A 39 -1.67 -10.64 -1.97
CA LEU A 39 -0.41 -10.01 -2.38
C LEU A 39 0.81 -10.89 -2.09
N GLY A 40 0.71 -11.79 -1.12
CA GLY A 40 1.83 -12.63 -0.65
C GLY A 40 2.87 -11.87 0.17
N ASP A 41 3.88 -12.59 0.64
CA ASP A 41 4.88 -12.06 1.60
C ASP A 41 5.91 -11.11 0.95
N ASN A 42 6.04 -11.12 -0.38
CA ASN A 42 7.08 -10.36 -1.11
C ASN A 42 6.52 -9.15 -1.88
N PHE A 43 5.28 -8.76 -1.62
CA PHE A 43 4.69 -7.59 -2.26
C PHE A 43 5.39 -6.30 -1.84
N HIS A 44 5.69 -5.44 -2.82
CA HIS A 44 6.24 -4.12 -2.59
C HIS A 44 5.50 -3.12 -3.47
N TYR A 45 5.15 -1.98 -2.89
CA TYR A 45 4.68 -0.83 -3.64
C TYR A 45 5.81 -0.28 -4.53
N ILE A 46 5.46 0.26 -5.69
CA ILE A 46 6.39 0.77 -6.69
C ILE A 46 6.02 2.22 -6.99
N THR A 47 6.97 3.12 -6.75
CA THR A 47 6.92 4.49 -7.27
C THR A 47 7.97 4.62 -8.37
N SER A 48 7.56 5.05 -9.55
CA SER A 48 8.44 5.10 -10.72
C SER A 48 8.32 6.43 -11.47
N ILE A 49 9.33 6.74 -12.29
CA ILE A 49 9.30 7.89 -13.20
C ILE A 49 9.70 7.45 -14.60
N VAL A 50 8.89 7.84 -15.58
CA VAL A 50 9.11 7.53 -17.00
C VAL A 50 9.01 8.78 -17.86
N ARG A 51 9.71 8.76 -19.01
CA ARG A 51 9.63 9.83 -20.01
C ARG A 51 8.61 9.47 -21.08
N SER A 52 7.73 10.41 -21.43
CA SER A 52 6.79 10.28 -22.54
C SER A 52 6.93 11.49 -23.46
N GLY A 53 7.65 11.34 -24.58
CA GLY A 53 7.96 12.44 -25.49
C GLY A 53 8.77 13.55 -24.81
N ASN A 54 8.16 14.74 -24.63
CA ASN A 54 8.75 15.87 -23.88
C ASN A 54 8.35 15.88 -22.40
N ASP A 55 7.36 15.07 -22.04
CA ASP A 55 6.77 15.03 -20.72
C ASP A 55 7.44 13.95 -19.86
N SER A 56 7.22 14.03 -18.55
CA SER A 56 7.62 13.01 -17.58
C SER A 56 6.42 12.65 -16.71
N ILE A 57 6.30 11.38 -16.34
CA ILE A 57 5.19 10.86 -15.55
C ILE A 57 5.78 10.18 -14.33
N ILE A 58 5.37 10.60 -13.14
CA ILE A 58 5.65 9.89 -11.89
C ILE A 58 4.40 9.07 -11.55
N SER A 59 4.51 7.75 -11.63
CA SER A 59 3.41 6.85 -11.27
C SER A 59 3.56 6.40 -9.82
N PHE A 60 2.51 6.62 -9.04
CA PHE A 60 2.40 6.22 -7.63
C PHE A 60 1.49 5.00 -7.52
N SER A 61 1.91 4.00 -6.74
CA SER A 61 1.09 2.83 -6.42
C SER A 61 0.59 2.84 -4.97
N GLY A 62 0.67 3.98 -4.28
CA GLY A 62 0.20 4.17 -2.90
C GLY A 62 1.04 3.51 -1.81
N ASP A 63 2.36 3.54 -1.97
CA ASP A 63 3.32 3.19 -0.92
C ASP A 63 3.05 3.99 0.37
N PRO A 64 2.53 3.37 1.45
CA PRO A 64 2.22 4.08 2.69
C PRO A 64 3.49 4.46 3.48
N THR A 65 4.66 4.03 3.01
CA THR A 65 5.97 4.27 3.63
C THR A 65 6.86 5.22 2.82
N LEU A 66 6.38 5.74 1.69
CA LEU A 66 7.17 6.62 0.81
C LEU A 66 7.61 7.90 1.53
N GLN A 67 8.92 8.15 1.53
CA GLN A 67 9.57 9.30 2.13
C GLN A 67 10.16 10.25 1.09
N ARG A 68 10.33 11.52 1.48
CA ARG A 68 10.91 12.56 0.64
C ARG A 68 12.29 12.19 0.08
N GLU A 69 13.14 11.53 0.87
CA GLU A 69 14.49 11.14 0.44
C GLU A 69 14.47 10.04 -0.64
N GLN A 70 13.48 9.15 -0.62
CA GLN A 70 13.28 8.15 -1.68
C GLN A 70 12.86 8.82 -2.99
N LEU A 71 11.94 9.79 -2.93
CA LEU A 71 11.55 10.57 -4.11
C LEU A 71 12.72 11.40 -4.67
N LYS A 72 13.51 12.04 -3.81
CA LYS A 72 14.73 12.75 -4.22
C LYS A 72 15.72 11.82 -4.91
N SER A 73 15.89 10.61 -4.38
CA SER A 73 16.75 9.58 -4.97
C SER A 73 16.23 9.09 -6.32
N LEU A 74 14.91 8.93 -6.48
CA LEU A 74 14.28 8.58 -7.75
C LEU A 74 14.53 9.66 -8.82
N LEU A 75 14.30 10.93 -8.47
CA LEU A 75 14.53 12.06 -9.38
C LEU A 75 16.01 12.23 -9.74
N ALA A 76 16.90 12.03 -8.78
CA ALA A 76 18.34 12.06 -9.04
C ALA A 76 18.79 10.93 -9.99
N GLN A 77 18.23 9.73 -9.84
CA GLN A 77 18.48 8.61 -10.76
C GLN A 77 17.94 8.90 -12.16
N TYR A 78 16.72 9.43 -12.25
CA TYR A 78 16.13 9.85 -13.52
C TYR A 78 17.00 10.89 -14.25
N ALA A 79 17.47 11.91 -13.53
CA ALA A 79 18.34 12.96 -14.06
C ALA A 79 19.74 12.50 -14.47
N LYS A 80 20.18 11.27 -14.10
CA LYS A 80 21.41 10.65 -14.61
C LYS A 80 21.21 10.04 -16.00
N SER A 81 20.05 9.44 -16.24
CA SER A 81 19.73 8.77 -17.52
C SER A 81 19.05 9.69 -18.53
N GLN A 82 18.47 10.79 -18.06
CA GLN A 82 17.74 11.77 -18.86
C GLN A 82 18.34 13.17 -18.71
N SER A 83 17.78 14.14 -19.43
CA SER A 83 18.11 15.56 -19.22
C SER A 83 17.71 16.02 -17.81
N ARG A 84 18.50 16.91 -17.22
CA ARG A 84 18.17 17.60 -15.95
C ARG A 84 17.02 18.60 -16.07
N THR A 85 16.48 18.78 -17.27
CA THR A 85 15.36 19.69 -17.55
C THR A 85 14.26 18.93 -18.28
N ILE A 86 13.05 18.97 -17.72
CA ILE A 86 11.83 18.49 -18.39
C ILE A 86 11.37 19.63 -19.31
N LYS A 87 11.31 19.38 -20.62
CA LYS A 87 10.92 20.38 -21.63
C LYS A 87 9.39 20.47 -21.83
N GLY A 88 8.67 19.45 -21.41
CA GLY A 88 7.22 19.39 -21.40
C GLY A 88 6.65 19.39 -19.98
N ASN A 89 5.57 18.67 -19.77
CA ASN A 89 4.84 18.60 -18.51
C ASN A 89 5.41 17.53 -17.56
N LEU A 90 5.16 17.72 -16.26
CA LEU A 90 5.32 16.69 -15.24
C LEU A 90 3.93 16.24 -14.78
N TYR A 91 3.58 14.99 -15.06
CA TYR A 91 2.33 14.40 -14.57
C TYR A 91 2.58 13.58 -13.32
N LEU A 92 1.63 13.68 -12.39
CA LEU A 92 1.53 12.81 -11.23
C LEU A 92 0.39 11.83 -11.52
N ASP A 93 0.75 10.58 -11.77
CA ASP A 93 -0.17 9.52 -12.10
C ASP A 93 -0.53 8.75 -10.82
N ASN A 94 -1.80 8.84 -10.44
CA ASN A 94 -2.39 8.14 -9.31
C ASN A 94 -3.57 7.24 -9.75
N THR A 95 -3.60 6.85 -11.03
CA THR A 95 -4.71 6.05 -11.62
C THR A 95 -4.85 4.65 -11.03
N ALA A 96 -3.87 4.20 -10.23
CA ALA A 96 -3.98 3.01 -9.39
C ALA A 96 -5.12 3.10 -8.36
N TYR A 97 -5.63 4.31 -8.09
CA TYR A 97 -6.76 4.58 -7.20
C TYR A 97 -7.83 5.42 -7.92
N THR A 98 -9.09 5.13 -7.64
CA THR A 98 -10.28 5.77 -8.23
C THR A 98 -10.94 6.76 -7.29
#